data_AF-X0UJ81-F1
#
_entry.id   AF-X0UJ81-F1
#
_cell.length_a   1.000
_cell.length_b   1.000
_cell.length_c   1.000
_cell.angle_alpha   90.00
_cell.angle_beta   90.00
_cell.angle_gamma   90.00
#
_symmetry.space_group_name_H-M   'P 1'
#
loop_
_entity.id
_entity.type
_entity.pdbx_description
1 polymer ?
#
loop_
_entity_poly.entity_id
_entity_poly.type
_entity_poly.pdbx_seq_one_letter_code
_entity_poly.pdbx_strand_id
1 'polypeptide(L)'
;TKQGTWLTPVASERALAGIRSERLRALEEPLGQGILHRTQALGALRRVDVAFPLIHGTNGEDGTLQGFLELADVPYVGAGVAASAVGMDKALQKAIHRQHGFPVPDDVVV
;
A
#
# COMPACT_ATOMS: atom_id res chain seq x y z
N THR A 1 -9.87 10.10 10.67
CA THR A 1 -10.83 9.36 11.52
C THR A 1 -11.84 8.65 10.63
N LYS A 2 -12.72 7.78 11.17
CA LYS A 2 -13.78 7.11 10.38
C LYS A 2 -14.74 8.08 9.67
N GLN A 3 -14.71 9.34 10.08
CA GLN A 3 -15.50 10.45 9.55
C GLN A 3 -14.72 11.29 8.51
N GLY A 4 -13.56 10.84 8.07
CA GLY A 4 -12.73 11.54 7.08
C GLY A 4 -11.96 12.76 7.62
N THR A 5 -11.98 13.00 8.94
CA THR A 5 -11.26 14.13 9.54
C THR A 5 -9.77 13.80 9.73
N TRP A 6 -8.89 14.71 9.31
CA TRP A 6 -7.45 14.62 9.55
C TRP A 6 -7.12 15.02 10.98
N LEU A 7 -6.25 14.24 11.63
CA LEU A 7 -5.74 14.54 12.97
C LEU A 7 -4.47 15.39 12.84
N THR A 8 -4.35 16.42 13.68
CA THR A 8 -3.09 17.17 13.83
C THR A 8 -2.00 16.26 14.41
N PRO A 9 -0.70 16.57 14.23
CA PRO A 9 0.39 15.79 14.81
C PRO A 9 0.20 15.51 16.32
N VAL A 10 -0.17 16.53 17.10
CA VAL A 10 -0.44 16.41 18.53
C VAL A 10 -1.62 15.48 18.83
N ALA A 11 -2.68 15.53 18.02
CA ALA A 11 -3.84 14.65 18.19
C ALA A 11 -3.50 13.20 17.84
N SER A 12 -2.68 12.99 16.81
CA SER A 12 -2.15 11.68 16.43
C SER A 12 -1.24 11.10 17.52
N GLU A 13 -0.31 11.89 18.07
CA GLU A 13 0.55 11.48 19.18
C GLU A 13 -0.25 11.07 20.42
N ARG A 14 -1.26 11.85 20.81
CA ARG A 14 -2.15 11.47 21.92
C ARG A 14 -2.93 10.20 21.66
N ALA A 15 -3.40 10.01 20.43
CA ALA A 15 -4.09 8.79 20.02
C ALA A 15 -3.15 7.58 20.09
N LEU A 16 -1.92 7.71 19.61
CA LEU A 16 -0.88 6.68 19.65
C LEU A 16 -0.45 6.35 21.09
N ALA A 17 -0.27 7.36 21.95
CA ALA A 17 0.08 7.18 23.35
C ALA A 17 -1.01 6.43 24.15
N GLY A 18 -2.27 6.49 23.70
CA GLY A 18 -3.37 5.72 24.27
C GLY A 18 -3.44 4.25 23.83
N ILE A 19 -2.66 3.84 22.82
CA ILE A 19 -2.61 2.45 22.35
C ILE A 19 -1.64 1.67 23.25
N ARG A 20 -2.18 0.77 24.10
CA ARG A 20 -1.35 -0.15 24.89
C ARG A 20 -0.52 -1.04 23.95
N SER A 21 0.78 -1.19 24.25
CA SER A 21 1.73 -2.06 23.52
C SER A 21 1.23 -3.49 23.35
N GLU A 22 0.37 -3.97 24.25
CA GLU A 22 -0.30 -5.26 24.19
C GLU A 22 -1.17 -5.48 22.92
N ARG A 23 -1.57 -4.41 22.22
CA ARG A 23 -2.23 -4.47 20.91
C ARG A 23 -1.28 -4.46 19.72
N LEU A 24 -0.02 -4.08 19.91
CA LEU A 24 1.02 -4.19 18.90
C LEU A 24 1.53 -5.63 18.92
N ARG A 25 0.84 -6.53 18.22
CA ARG A 25 1.42 -7.85 17.94
C ARG A 25 2.63 -7.63 17.04
N ALA A 26 3.81 -8.00 17.52
CA ALA A 26 4.98 -8.11 16.68
C ALA A 26 4.66 -9.05 15.50
N LEU A 27 4.97 -8.62 14.28
CA LEU A 27 4.89 -9.46 13.08
C LEU A 27 6.10 -10.42 13.01
N GLU A 28 6.47 -11.02 14.13
CA GLU A 28 7.65 -11.89 14.28
C GLU A 28 7.41 -13.32 13.82
N GLU A 29 6.24 -13.61 13.25
CA GLU A 29 5.97 -14.92 12.66
C GLU A 29 6.77 -15.08 11.35
N PRO A 30 7.49 -16.21 11.16
CA PRO A 30 8.21 -16.48 9.92
C PRO A 30 7.29 -16.27 8.71
N LEU A 31 7.86 -15.81 7.59
CA LEU A 31 7.19 -15.72 6.29
C LEU A 31 6.93 -17.14 5.71
N GLY A 32 6.25 -18.00 6.47
CA GLY A 32 5.81 -19.32 6.07
C GLY A 32 4.34 -19.27 5.64
N GLN A 33 4.11 -19.63 4.37
CA GLN A 33 2.82 -19.63 3.66
C GLN A 33 2.29 -18.23 3.28
N GLY A 34 1.84 -18.12 2.02
CA GLY A 34 1.41 -16.86 1.40
C GLY A 34 0.28 -16.16 2.17
N ILE A 35 0.13 -14.85 1.96
CA ILE A 35 -0.76 -13.98 2.76
C ILE A 35 -2.23 -14.48 2.83
N LEU A 36 -2.69 -15.21 1.80
CA LEU A 36 -4.01 -15.81 1.72
C LEU A 36 -4.27 -16.92 2.76
N HIS A 37 -3.22 -17.53 3.32
CA HIS A 37 -3.36 -18.55 4.37
C HIS A 37 -3.61 -17.96 5.76
N ARG A 38 -3.49 -16.63 5.92
CA ARG A 38 -3.77 -15.93 7.16
C ARG A 38 -5.15 -15.28 7.11
N THR A 39 -6.20 -16.07 7.31
CA THR A 39 -7.58 -15.58 7.49
C THR A 39 -7.70 -14.54 8.61
N GLN A 40 -6.82 -14.60 9.62
CA GLN A 40 -6.73 -13.58 10.67
C GLN A 40 -6.29 -12.20 10.15
N ALA A 41 -5.44 -12.15 9.12
CA ALA A 41 -5.03 -10.90 8.48
C ALA A 41 -6.20 -10.25 7.74
N LEU A 42 -7.00 -11.04 7.02
CA LEU A 42 -8.26 -10.57 6.42
C LEU A 42 -9.23 -10.07 7.50
N GLY A 43 -9.36 -10.80 8.62
CA GLY A 43 -10.16 -10.36 9.76
C GLY A 43 -9.69 -9.05 10.38
N ALA A 44 -8.39 -8.75 10.36
CA ALA A 44 -7.84 -7.48 10.81
C ALA A 44 -8.14 -6.35 9.82
N LEU A 45 -8.00 -6.61 8.52
CA LEU A 45 -8.30 -5.66 7.45
C LEU A 45 -9.76 -5.20 7.43
N ARG A 46 -10.72 -6.08 7.75
CA ARG A 46 -12.15 -5.70 7.90
C ARG A 46 -12.42 -4.63 8.97
N ARG A 47 -11.47 -4.39 9.89
CA ARG A 47 -11.62 -3.36 10.94
C ARG A 47 -10.94 -2.05 10.57
N VAL A 48 -10.22 -2.01 9.45
CA VAL A 48 -9.49 -0.85 8.95
C VAL A 48 -10.40 -0.06 8.02
N ASP A 49 -10.56 1.24 8.30
CA ASP A 49 -11.39 2.11 7.44
C ASP A 49 -10.60 2.61 6.21
N VAL A 50 -9.29 2.76 6.36
CA VAL A 50 -8.36 3.09 5.27
C VAL A 50 -6.95 2.57 5.61
N ALA A 51 -6.28 1.97 4.63
CA ALA A 51 -4.90 1.53 4.75
C ALA A 51 -3.93 2.60 4.24
N PHE A 52 -2.78 2.75 4.91
CA PHE A 52 -1.68 3.60 4.44
C PHE A 52 -0.46 2.70 4.15
N PRO A 53 -0.32 2.19 2.92
CA PRO A 53 0.78 1.30 2.57
C PRO A 53 2.10 2.07 2.51
N LEU A 54 3.07 1.65 3.33
CA LEU A 54 4.43 2.19 3.40
C LEU A 54 5.45 1.07 3.18
N ILE A 55 5.16 0.19 2.22
CA ILE A 55 5.99 -0.96 1.87
C ILE A 55 6.65 -0.67 0.53
N HIS A 56 7.97 -0.69 0.50
CA HIS A 56 8.77 -0.42 -0.69
C HIS A 56 8.99 -1.67 -1.54
N GLY A 57 9.27 -1.45 -2.83
CA GLY A 57 9.70 -2.49 -3.75
C GLY A 57 8.61 -3.47 -4.17
N THR A 58 9.04 -4.66 -4.59
CA THR A 58 8.16 -5.70 -5.13
C THR A 58 7.06 -6.09 -4.15
N ASN A 59 5.87 -6.28 -4.69
CA ASN A 59 4.59 -6.47 -4.02
C ASN A 59 4.02 -5.24 -3.29
N GLY A 60 4.82 -4.22 -2.97
CA GLY A 60 4.38 -3.02 -2.26
C GLY A 60 4.01 -1.86 -3.18
N GLU A 61 4.85 -1.61 -4.19
CA GLU A 61 4.74 -0.46 -5.11
C GLU A 61 4.28 -0.86 -6.51
N ASP A 62 4.23 -2.16 -6.83
CA ASP A 62 3.99 -2.72 -8.16
C ASP A 62 2.52 -3.02 -8.50
N GLY A 63 1.59 -2.67 -7.62
CA GLY A 63 0.16 -2.93 -7.80
C GLY A 63 -0.34 -4.20 -7.11
N THR A 64 0.54 -5.07 -6.60
CA THR A 64 0.13 -6.33 -5.97
C THR A 64 -0.62 -6.10 -4.66
N LEU A 65 -0.05 -5.32 -3.74
CA LEU A 65 -0.72 -4.96 -2.48
C LEU A 65 -1.98 -4.15 -2.72
N GLN A 66 -1.94 -3.23 -3.69
CA GLN A 66 -3.10 -2.42 -4.10
C GLN A 66 -4.24 -3.34 -4.55
N GLY A 67 -3.95 -4.33 -5.41
CA GLY A 67 -4.94 -5.28 -5.90
C GLY A 67 -5.51 -6.16 -4.79
N PHE A 68 -4.66 -6.58 -3.85
CA PHE A 68 -5.12 -7.27 -2.65
C PHE A 68 -6.07 -6.42 -1.80
N LEU A 69 -5.78 -5.13 -1.61
CA LEU A 69 -6.64 -4.21 -0.87
C LEU A 69 -7.96 -3.94 -1.60
N GLU A 70 -7.95 -3.85 -2.94
CA GLU A 70 -9.17 -3.74 -3.75
C GLU A 70 -10.05 -5.00 -3.61
N LEU A 71 -9.46 -6.20 -3.68
CA LEU A 71 -10.18 -7.46 -3.47
C LEU A 71 -10.73 -7.60 -2.05
N ALA A 72 -10.04 -7.02 -1.07
CA ALA A 72 -10.47 -7.01 0.33
C ALA A 72 -11.52 -5.93 0.65
N ASP A 73 -11.91 -5.10 -0.33
CA ASP A 73 -12.80 -3.95 -0.16
C ASP A 73 -12.29 -2.97 0.93
N VAL A 74 -10.97 -2.72 0.92
CA VAL A 74 -10.31 -1.81 1.86
C VAL A 74 -9.80 -0.58 1.10
N PRO A 75 -10.33 0.62 1.37
CA PRO A 75 -9.77 1.85 0.84
C PRO A 75 -8.30 2.02 1.24
N TYR A 76 -7.47 2.58 0.36
CA TYR A 76 -6.06 2.81 0.66
C TYR A 76 -5.52 4.11 0.07
N VAL A 77 -4.46 4.62 0.67
CA VAL A 77 -3.75 5.84 0.24
C VAL A 77 -2.73 5.50 -0.84
N GLY A 78 -2.65 6.35 -1.87
CA GLY A 78 -1.61 6.28 -2.90
C GLY A 78 -2.16 6.02 -4.31
N ALA A 79 -1.28 5.53 -5.19
CA ALA A 79 -1.63 5.16 -6.54
C ALA A 79 -2.47 3.88 -6.57
N GLY A 80 -3.44 3.80 -7.48
CA GLY A 80 -4.22 2.59 -7.73
C GLY A 80 -3.42 1.49 -8.44
N VAL A 81 -3.98 0.29 -8.59
CA VAL A 81 -3.28 -0.89 -9.17
C VAL A 81 -2.54 -0.58 -10.47
N ALA A 82 -3.25 -0.03 -11.46
CA ALA A 82 -2.66 0.26 -12.76
C ALA A 82 -1.55 1.33 -12.69
N ALA A 83 -1.77 2.37 -11.90
CA ALA A 83 -0.79 3.44 -11.74
C ALA A 83 0.47 2.97 -11.00
N SER A 84 0.31 2.11 -9.98
CA SER A 84 1.41 1.45 -9.28
C SER A 84 2.22 0.53 -10.21
N ALA A 85 1.54 -0.35 -10.95
CA ALA A 85 2.21 -1.25 -11.91
C ALA A 85 3.00 -0.47 -12.98
N VAL A 86 2.37 0.55 -13.56
CA VAL A 86 3.04 1.44 -14.54
C VAL A 86 4.19 2.21 -13.91
N GLY A 87 4.02 2.74 -12.69
CA GLY A 87 5.07 3.51 -12.01
C GLY A 87 6.27 2.65 -11.60
N MET A 88 6.08 1.36 -11.36
CA MET A 88 7.16 0.44 -11.01
C MET A 88 7.95 -0.02 -12.25
N ASP A 89 7.27 -0.30 -13.36
CA ASP A 89 7.91 -0.70 -14.62
C ASP A 89 8.39 0.51 -15.41
N LYS A 90 9.71 0.75 -15.39
CA LYS A 90 10.33 1.90 -16.07
C LYS A 90 10.15 1.86 -17.59
N ALA A 91 10.05 0.69 -18.22
CA ALA A 91 9.83 0.59 -19.65
C ALA A 91 8.41 1.03 -20.01
N LEU A 92 7.40 0.50 -19.30
CA LEU A 92 6.00 0.91 -19.47
C LEU A 92 5.80 2.38 -19.13
N GLN A 93 6.36 2.85 -18.02
CA GLN A 93 6.31 4.26 -17.63
C GLN A 93 6.82 5.16 -18.75
N LYS A 94 8.05 4.90 -19.25
CA LYS A 94 8.65 5.72 -20.31
C LYS A 94 7.87 5.64 -21.61
N ALA A 95 7.35 4.47 -21.99
CA ALA A 95 6.53 4.31 -23.18
C ALA A 95 5.28 5.21 -23.13
N ILE A 96 4.56 5.22 -22.00
CA ILE A 96 3.38 6.06 -21.78
C ILE A 96 3.76 7.55 -21.77
N HIS A 97 4.87 7.92 -21.12
CA HIS A 97 5.33 9.31 -21.10
C HIS A 97 5.66 9.82 -22.51
N ARG A 98 6.38 9.04 -23.33
CA ARG A 98 6.66 9.36 -24.74
C ARG A 98 5.39 9.53 -25.56
N GLN A 99 4.43 8.62 -25.38
CA GLN A 99 3.14 8.69 -26.10
C GLN A 99 2.38 9.99 -25.81
N HIS A 100 2.54 10.55 -24.61
CA HIS A 100 1.93 11.82 -24.22
C HIS A 100 2.86 13.05 -24.40
N GLY A 101 4.02 12.89 -25.04
CA GLY A 101 4.94 13.99 -25.34
C GLY A 101 5.78 14.48 -24.15
N PHE A 102 5.86 13.71 -23.07
CA PHE A 102 6.76 14.03 -21.96
C PHE A 102 8.20 13.60 -22.28
N PRO A 103 9.21 14.43 -21.95
CA PRO A 103 10.60 14.08 -22.16
C PRO A 103 11.01 12.93 -21.24
N VAL A 104 11.68 11.92 -21.79
CA VAL A 104 12.29 10.82 -21.05
C VAL A 104 13.67 10.49 -21.65
N PRO A 105 14.61 9.93 -20.87
CA PRO A 105 15.89 9.46 -21.41
C PRO A 105 15.70 8.35 -22.45
N ASP A 106 16.55 8.32 -23.47
CA ASP A 106 16.63 7.22 -24.42
C ASP A 106 16.90 5.89 -23.70
N ASP A 107 16.28 4.80 -24.18
CA ASP A 107 16.48 3.47 -23.61
C ASP A 107 16.32 2.35 -24.64
N VAL A 108 16.90 1.20 -24.30
CA VAL A 108 16.69 -0.08 -24.97
C VAL A 108 16.27 -1.06 -23.88
N VAL A 109 15.12 -1.71 -24.08
CA VAL A 109 14.65 -2.80 -23.21
C VAL A 109 15.27 -4.09 -23.73
N VAL A 110 15.92 -4.84 -22.85
CA VAL A 110 16.63 -6.10 -23.16
C VAL A 110 15.89 -7.28 -22.54
#